data_AF-F4XH02-F1
#
_entry.id   AF-F4XH02-F1
#
_cell.length_a   1.000
_cell.length_b   1.000
_cell.length_c   1.000
_cell.angle_alpha   90.00
_cell.angle_beta   90.00
_cell.angle_gamma   90.00
#
_symmetry.space_group_name_H-M   'P 1'
#
loop_
_entity.id
_entity.type
_entity.pdbx_description
1 polymer ?
#
loop_
_entity_poly.entity_id
_entity_poly.type
_entity_poly.pdbx_seq_one_letter_code
_entity_poly.pdbx_strand_id
1 'polypeptide(L)'
;MKKAWTALVLTVTLSLGLAAPAAAAGSFADVPAGTKIGNLYATDIAAVWDGAVVPSYNIGGRTAVVLQDLADYGFLVEWTPGDGVNGGRVSVTTQALPETLPSYTPEETAASGTVVGSIYATDISVEVNGVPIPAFNIGGHMAICLDSLCSSDLDNRFGVNINGNIGYSNAGFRLSWDGERHIASVTSLRPGTKLTVDGQDYSVDGLHNRFTSSLAWRGKGGQDLGSDLQITIGEENFLSMDTVQMLPWERCELEGGTLYLETSSAQKHDLYDMTSIEDIDAFKEQHPDAYWLAFSFPKTDTNFFAIPVIQLPVHIQQEGQEQETVVHGIVWDGEIMVSDEVFRLAGRWGA
;
A
#
# COMPACT_ATOMS: atom_id res chain seq x y z
N MET A 1 -54.73 -11.98 27.99
CA MET A 1 -53.27 -11.70 28.05
C MET A 1 -52.62 -12.43 26.89
N LYS A 2 -52.35 -11.70 25.80
CA LYS A 2 -51.96 -12.25 24.50
C LYS A 2 -50.44 -12.45 24.48
N LYS A 3 -49.99 -13.67 24.20
CA LYS A 3 -48.58 -14.04 24.10
C LYS A 3 -47.99 -13.45 22.82
N ALA A 4 -46.98 -12.60 22.96
CA ALA A 4 -46.19 -12.08 21.85
C ALA A 4 -45.32 -13.21 21.28
N TRP A 5 -45.44 -13.47 19.98
CA TRP A 5 -44.54 -14.33 19.23
C TRP A 5 -43.58 -13.42 18.48
N THR A 6 -42.31 -13.49 18.85
CA THR A 6 -41.17 -12.85 18.19
C THR A 6 -40.98 -13.50 16.82
N ALA A 7 -41.14 -12.72 15.75
CA ALA A 7 -40.82 -13.16 14.40
C ALA A 7 -39.30 -13.19 14.23
N LEU A 8 -38.76 -14.40 14.11
CA LEU A 8 -37.40 -14.65 13.65
C LEU A 8 -37.34 -14.30 12.15
N VAL A 9 -36.73 -13.16 11.81
CA VAL A 9 -36.41 -12.82 10.42
C VAL A 9 -35.25 -13.73 10.00
N LEU A 10 -35.60 -14.80 9.29
CA LEU A 10 -34.63 -15.68 8.65
C LEU A 10 -34.13 -14.95 7.39
N THR A 11 -32.95 -14.35 7.47
CA THR A 11 -32.25 -13.78 6.31
C THR A 11 -31.90 -14.94 5.37
N VAL A 12 -32.68 -15.13 4.32
CA VAL A 12 -32.35 -16.06 3.23
C VAL A 12 -31.25 -15.40 2.42
N THR A 13 -30.00 -15.78 2.68
CA THR A 13 -28.88 -15.51 1.78
C THR A 13 -29.10 -16.28 0.50
N LEU A 14 -29.63 -15.61 -0.52
CA LEU A 14 -29.79 -16.17 -1.85
C LEU A 14 -28.42 -16.20 -2.52
N SER A 15 -27.68 -17.30 -2.31
CA SER A 15 -26.46 -17.61 -3.05
C SER A 15 -26.82 -17.97 -4.49
N LEU A 16 -26.95 -16.96 -5.35
CA LEU A 16 -26.95 -17.16 -6.80
C LEU A 16 -25.52 -17.40 -7.26
N GLY A 17 -25.12 -18.67 -7.18
CA GLY A 17 -23.94 -19.20 -7.86
C GLY A 17 -24.17 -19.17 -9.37
N LEU A 18 -23.88 -18.03 -10.00
CA LEU A 18 -23.42 -18.03 -11.37
C LEU A 18 -21.92 -18.33 -11.32
N ALA A 19 -21.57 -19.59 -11.57
CA ALA A 19 -20.21 -19.94 -11.94
C ALA A 19 -19.90 -19.23 -13.26
N ALA A 20 -19.39 -18.00 -13.17
CA ALA A 20 -18.69 -17.39 -14.28
C ALA A 20 -17.61 -18.37 -14.71
N PRO A 21 -17.45 -18.66 -16.02
CA PRO A 21 -16.26 -19.36 -16.45
C PRO A 21 -15.10 -18.50 -15.94
N ALA A 22 -14.30 -19.09 -15.05
CA ALA A 22 -13.03 -18.54 -14.66
C ALA A 22 -12.26 -18.37 -15.98
N ALA A 23 -12.30 -17.17 -16.56
CA ALA A 23 -11.26 -16.71 -17.43
C ALA A 23 -10.05 -16.62 -16.52
N ALA A 24 -9.43 -17.77 -16.30
CA ALA A 24 -8.22 -17.92 -15.56
C ALA A 24 -7.28 -16.85 -16.13
N ALA A 25 -6.78 -16.00 -15.25
CA ALA A 25 -5.54 -15.30 -15.49
C ALA A 25 -4.43 -16.38 -15.57
N GLY A 26 -4.47 -17.24 -16.59
CA GLY A 26 -3.40 -18.14 -16.94
C GLY A 26 -2.29 -17.29 -17.52
N SER A 27 -1.05 -17.54 -17.11
CA SER A 27 0.08 -16.89 -17.75
C SER A 27 0.08 -17.27 -19.23
N PHE A 28 -0.06 -16.28 -20.10
CA PHE A 28 0.10 -16.46 -21.55
C PHE A 28 1.57 -16.33 -21.96
N ALA A 29 2.49 -16.61 -21.03
CA ALA A 29 3.93 -16.36 -21.21
C ALA A 29 4.51 -17.12 -22.42
N ASP A 30 3.94 -18.27 -22.76
CA ASP A 30 4.38 -19.08 -23.91
C ASP A 30 3.60 -18.79 -25.20
N VAL A 31 2.61 -17.89 -25.17
CA VAL A 31 1.82 -17.52 -26.34
C VAL A 31 2.47 -16.30 -27.01
N PRO A 32 2.80 -16.36 -28.31
CA PRO A 32 3.42 -15.23 -29.00
C PRO A 32 2.60 -13.95 -28.88
N ALA A 33 3.27 -12.84 -28.55
CA ALA A 33 2.65 -11.53 -28.44
C ALA A 33 1.87 -11.18 -29.72
N GLY A 34 0.69 -10.57 -29.55
CA GLY A 34 -0.24 -10.25 -30.65
C GLY A 34 -1.16 -11.41 -31.06
N THR A 35 -1.01 -12.60 -30.47
CA THR A 35 -1.97 -13.71 -30.69
C THR A 35 -3.29 -13.40 -29.99
N LYS A 36 -4.42 -13.52 -30.69
CA LYS A 36 -5.75 -13.39 -30.07
C LYS A 36 -5.97 -14.55 -29.09
N ILE A 37 -6.27 -14.21 -27.84
CA ILE A 37 -6.50 -15.15 -26.73
C ILE A 37 -7.91 -15.06 -26.15
N GLY A 38 -8.69 -14.06 -26.54
CA GLY A 38 -10.05 -13.89 -26.03
C GLY A 38 -10.84 -12.81 -26.74
N ASN A 39 -12.07 -12.58 -26.26
CA ASN A 39 -12.95 -11.53 -26.72
C ASN A 39 -13.18 -10.50 -25.61
N LEU A 40 -13.34 -9.25 -26.01
CA LEU A 40 -13.78 -8.14 -25.16
C LEU A 40 -15.30 -7.99 -25.30
N TYR A 41 -15.99 -7.79 -24.19
CA TYR A 41 -17.45 -7.71 -24.17
C TYR A 41 -17.92 -6.32 -23.70
N ALA A 42 -19.01 -5.84 -24.31
CA ALA A 42 -19.75 -4.68 -23.82
C ALA A 42 -20.34 -4.98 -22.43
N THR A 43 -20.43 -3.94 -21.60
CA THR A 43 -21.01 -4.03 -20.27
C THR A 43 -21.86 -2.81 -19.96
N ASP A 44 -22.86 -3.03 -19.13
CA ASP A 44 -23.69 -2.04 -18.47
C ASP A 44 -23.11 -1.61 -17.10
N ILE A 45 -21.97 -2.18 -16.71
CA ILE A 45 -21.29 -1.82 -15.46
C ILE A 45 -20.56 -0.49 -15.63
N ALA A 46 -20.96 0.51 -14.85
CA ALA A 46 -20.20 1.75 -14.75
C ALA A 46 -18.98 1.55 -13.83
N ALA A 47 -17.79 1.85 -14.33
CA ALA A 47 -16.61 1.97 -13.50
C ALA A 47 -16.49 3.43 -13.03
N VAL A 48 -16.38 3.61 -11.71
CA VAL A 48 -16.16 4.92 -11.09
C VAL A 48 -14.83 4.88 -10.38
N TRP A 49 -13.95 5.83 -10.68
CA TRP A 49 -12.63 5.94 -10.08
C TRP A 49 -12.51 7.27 -9.36
N ASP A 50 -12.34 7.23 -8.04
CA ASP A 50 -12.28 8.41 -7.17
C ASP A 50 -13.42 9.42 -7.43
N GLY A 51 -14.62 8.89 -7.70
CA GLY A 51 -15.83 9.67 -7.94
C GLY A 51 -16.07 10.10 -9.38
N ALA A 52 -15.13 9.85 -10.31
CA ALA A 52 -15.32 10.12 -11.74
C ALA A 52 -15.62 8.83 -12.51
N VAL A 53 -16.51 8.89 -13.49
CA VAL A 53 -16.77 7.73 -14.37
C VAL A 53 -15.58 7.54 -15.31
N VAL A 54 -15.10 6.31 -15.49
CA VAL A 54 -14.01 5.96 -16.41
C VAL A 54 -14.50 5.00 -17.49
N PRO A 55 -13.94 5.05 -18.72
CA PRO A 55 -14.19 4.04 -19.73
C PRO A 55 -13.84 2.63 -19.21
N SER A 56 -14.75 1.69 -19.39
CA SER A 56 -14.59 0.31 -18.90
C SER A 56 -15.09 -0.72 -19.89
N TYR A 57 -14.58 -1.93 -19.73
CA TYR A 57 -14.89 -3.08 -20.58
C TYR A 57 -15.04 -4.33 -19.74
N ASN A 58 -15.69 -5.37 -20.30
CA ASN A 58 -15.77 -6.66 -19.65
C ASN A 58 -14.82 -7.68 -20.28
N ILE A 59 -13.93 -8.22 -19.45
CA ILE A 59 -12.99 -9.28 -19.81
C ILE A 59 -13.36 -10.51 -18.97
N GLY A 60 -14.10 -11.44 -19.58
CA GLY A 60 -14.44 -12.72 -18.94
C GLY A 60 -15.22 -12.57 -17.63
N GLY A 61 -16.16 -11.62 -17.56
CA GLY A 61 -16.94 -11.32 -16.36
C GLY A 61 -16.31 -10.28 -15.42
N ARG A 62 -15.12 -9.76 -15.75
CA ARG A 62 -14.37 -8.83 -14.91
C ARG A 62 -14.34 -7.44 -15.54
N THR A 63 -14.60 -6.40 -14.76
CA THR A 63 -14.53 -5.01 -15.21
C THR A 63 -13.08 -4.60 -15.36
N ALA A 64 -12.71 -4.11 -16.55
CA ALA A 64 -11.37 -3.68 -16.90
C ALA A 64 -11.36 -2.24 -17.39
N VAL A 65 -10.26 -1.52 -17.13
CA VAL A 65 -10.02 -0.15 -17.59
C VAL A 65 -8.72 -0.08 -18.38
N VAL A 66 -8.66 0.82 -19.37
CA VAL A 66 -7.44 1.07 -20.14
C VAL A 66 -6.51 1.97 -19.32
N LEU A 67 -5.24 1.60 -19.25
CA LEU A 67 -4.25 2.31 -18.43
C LEU A 67 -3.98 3.72 -18.92
N GLN A 68 -3.96 3.92 -20.25
CA GLN A 68 -3.68 5.23 -20.84
C GLN A 68 -4.72 6.28 -20.42
N ASP A 69 -5.97 5.87 -20.27
CA ASP A 69 -7.06 6.77 -19.86
C ASP A 69 -6.86 7.28 -18.44
N LEU A 70 -6.18 6.52 -17.57
CA LEU A 70 -5.93 6.92 -16.18
C LEU A 70 -5.07 8.19 -16.07
N ALA A 71 -4.33 8.57 -17.11
CA ALA A 71 -3.56 9.81 -17.11
C ALA A 71 -4.44 11.04 -16.79
N ASP A 72 -5.68 11.05 -17.27
CA ASP A 72 -6.63 12.14 -17.04
C ASP A 72 -7.25 12.12 -15.63
N TYR A 73 -7.05 11.04 -14.86
CA TYR A 73 -7.65 10.82 -13.53
C TYR A 73 -6.61 10.93 -12.39
N GLY A 74 -5.53 11.67 -12.63
CA GLY A 74 -4.50 11.94 -11.63
C GLY A 74 -3.52 10.78 -11.44
N PHE A 75 -3.13 10.15 -12.55
CA PHE A 75 -2.09 9.14 -12.59
C PHE A 75 -0.99 9.55 -13.57
N LEU A 76 0.25 9.25 -13.23
CA LEU A 76 1.36 9.30 -14.17
C LEU A 76 1.46 7.92 -14.85
N VAL A 77 1.26 7.89 -16.17
CA VAL A 77 1.33 6.66 -16.98
C VAL A 77 2.54 6.74 -17.90
N GLU A 78 3.52 5.87 -17.68
CA GLU A 78 4.79 5.89 -18.38
C GLU A 78 5.04 4.59 -19.14
N TRP A 79 5.60 4.73 -20.33
CA TRP A 79 6.06 3.59 -21.14
C TRP A 79 7.58 3.50 -21.10
N THR A 80 8.08 2.32 -20.71
CA THR A 80 9.49 1.94 -20.86
C THR A 80 9.60 0.94 -22.02
N PRO A 81 10.37 1.25 -23.08
CA PRO A 81 10.59 0.28 -24.16
C PRO A 81 11.38 -0.93 -23.65
N GLY A 82 11.10 -2.09 -24.24
CA GLY A 82 11.87 -3.31 -23.99
C GLY A 82 13.32 -3.20 -24.49
N ASP A 83 14.19 -4.04 -23.96
CA ASP A 83 15.63 -4.07 -24.27
C ASP A 83 16.00 -5.17 -25.29
N GLY A 84 15.00 -5.81 -25.90
CA GLY A 84 15.17 -6.92 -26.84
C GLY A 84 15.27 -8.30 -26.19
N VAL A 85 15.37 -8.36 -24.85
CA VAL A 85 15.26 -9.60 -24.05
C VAL A 85 13.95 -9.60 -23.28
N ASN A 86 13.61 -8.47 -22.69
CA ASN A 86 12.34 -8.24 -22.00
C ASN A 86 11.40 -7.45 -22.91
N GLY A 87 10.10 -7.76 -22.82
CA GLY A 87 9.06 -6.91 -23.37
C GLY A 87 9.06 -5.52 -22.72
N GLY A 88 8.30 -4.58 -23.29
CA GLY A 88 8.17 -3.25 -22.68
C GLY A 88 7.39 -3.28 -21.37
N ARG A 89 7.36 -2.13 -20.68
CA ARG A 89 6.66 -1.97 -19.40
C ARG A 89 5.81 -0.71 -19.41
N VAL A 90 4.57 -0.83 -18.94
CA VAL A 90 3.75 0.33 -18.55
C VAL A 90 3.80 0.46 -17.03
N SER A 91 4.23 1.62 -16.55
CA SER A 91 4.25 1.96 -15.13
C SER A 91 3.18 3.02 -14.86
N VAL A 92 2.32 2.77 -13.87
CA VAL A 92 1.29 3.71 -13.42
C VAL A 92 1.59 4.12 -11.99
N THR A 93 1.80 5.42 -11.77
CA THR A 93 2.05 5.98 -10.45
C THR A 93 0.92 6.91 -10.06
N THR A 94 0.36 6.70 -8.87
CA THR A 94 -0.72 7.54 -8.34
C THR A 94 -0.20 8.92 -7.98
N GLN A 95 -0.91 9.95 -8.40
CA GLN A 95 -0.61 11.35 -8.09
C GLN A 95 -1.79 11.98 -7.33
N ALA A 96 -1.65 13.25 -6.96
CA ALA A 96 -2.77 14.04 -6.49
C ALA A 96 -3.92 14.05 -7.52
N LEU A 97 -5.16 14.21 -7.05
CA LEU A 97 -6.29 14.38 -7.95
C LEU A 97 -6.10 15.64 -8.81
N PRO A 98 -6.54 15.62 -10.08
CA PRO A 98 -6.59 16.83 -10.88
C PRO A 98 -7.58 17.82 -10.24
N GLU A 99 -7.34 19.12 -10.40
CA GLU A 99 -8.24 20.16 -9.89
C GLU A 99 -9.67 20.02 -10.43
N THR A 100 -9.81 19.48 -11.65
CA THR A 100 -11.09 19.17 -12.28
C THR A 100 -11.04 17.73 -12.78
N LEU A 101 -11.97 16.91 -12.29
CA LEU A 101 -12.13 15.53 -12.76
C LEU A 101 -12.67 15.51 -14.19
N PRO A 102 -12.25 14.54 -15.03
CA PRO A 102 -12.84 14.35 -16.33
C PRO A 102 -14.34 14.12 -16.24
N SER A 103 -15.10 14.81 -17.09
CA SER A 103 -16.51 14.55 -17.29
C SER A 103 -16.68 13.54 -18.42
N TYR A 104 -16.54 12.26 -18.12
CA TYR A 104 -16.87 11.19 -19.06
C TYR A 104 -18.33 10.77 -18.90
N THR A 105 -19.06 10.75 -20.02
CA THR A 105 -20.38 10.12 -20.10
C THR A 105 -20.23 8.89 -20.98
N PRO A 106 -20.50 7.67 -20.47
CA PRO A 106 -20.46 6.48 -21.29
C PRO A 106 -21.36 6.63 -22.52
N GLU A 107 -20.85 6.27 -23.69
CA GLU A 107 -21.69 6.13 -24.88
C GLU A 107 -22.71 5.00 -24.66
N GLU A 108 -23.84 5.03 -25.38
CA GLU A 108 -24.78 3.90 -25.35
C GLU A 108 -24.04 2.64 -25.79
N THR A 109 -23.82 1.73 -24.84
CA THR A 109 -23.11 0.48 -25.10
C THR A 109 -23.99 -0.47 -25.89
N ALA A 110 -23.36 -1.29 -26.73
CA ALA A 110 -24.04 -2.46 -27.28
C ALA A 110 -24.59 -3.32 -26.12
N ALA A 111 -25.63 -4.12 -26.39
CA ALA A 111 -26.24 -4.97 -25.36
C ALA A 111 -25.16 -5.76 -24.59
N SER A 112 -25.26 -5.77 -23.25
CA SER A 112 -24.29 -6.43 -22.36
C SER A 112 -23.98 -7.86 -22.84
N GLY A 113 -22.69 -8.21 -22.92
CA GLY A 113 -22.23 -9.48 -23.48
C GLY A 113 -22.03 -9.51 -25.01
N THR A 114 -22.28 -8.40 -25.72
CA THR A 114 -21.90 -8.27 -27.14
C THR A 114 -20.38 -8.20 -27.28
N VAL A 115 -19.81 -8.95 -28.23
CA VAL A 115 -18.38 -8.86 -28.54
C VAL A 115 -18.09 -7.52 -29.20
N VAL A 116 -17.25 -6.70 -28.56
CA VAL A 116 -16.84 -5.37 -29.05
C VAL A 116 -15.36 -5.28 -29.41
N GLY A 117 -14.59 -6.33 -29.13
CA GLY A 117 -13.16 -6.36 -29.42
C GLY A 117 -12.52 -7.70 -29.14
N SER A 118 -11.20 -7.73 -29.20
CA SER A 118 -10.41 -8.94 -28.94
C SER A 118 -9.33 -8.65 -27.89
N ILE A 119 -8.98 -9.68 -27.14
CA ILE A 119 -7.88 -9.67 -26.18
C ILE A 119 -6.71 -10.40 -26.82
N TYR A 120 -5.51 -9.86 -26.67
CA TYR A 120 -4.28 -10.36 -27.26
C TYR A 120 -3.27 -10.73 -26.18
N ALA A 121 -2.50 -11.79 -26.43
CA ALA A 121 -1.32 -12.11 -25.65
C ALA A 121 -0.30 -10.97 -25.80
N THR A 122 0.43 -10.69 -24.73
CA THR A 122 1.45 -9.64 -24.72
C THR A 122 2.57 -10.01 -23.76
N ASP A 123 3.77 -9.60 -24.14
CA ASP A 123 4.99 -9.60 -23.35
C ASP A 123 5.17 -8.30 -22.56
N ILE A 124 4.23 -7.36 -22.67
CA ILE A 124 4.25 -6.10 -21.93
C ILE A 124 3.87 -6.35 -20.48
N SER A 125 4.75 -5.93 -19.57
CA SER A 125 4.48 -5.94 -18.14
C SER A 125 3.77 -4.65 -17.71
N VAL A 126 2.93 -4.76 -16.69
CA VAL A 126 2.24 -3.61 -16.07
C VAL A 126 2.56 -3.57 -14.59
N GLU A 127 2.92 -2.39 -14.11
CA GLU A 127 3.17 -2.10 -12.72
C GLU A 127 2.33 -0.91 -12.28
N VAL A 128 1.65 -1.01 -11.14
CA VAL A 128 0.88 0.09 -10.54
C VAL A 128 1.39 0.34 -9.14
N ASN A 129 1.86 1.56 -8.87
CA ASN A 129 2.50 1.94 -7.61
C ASN A 129 3.57 0.93 -7.16
N GLY A 130 4.42 0.47 -8.09
CA GLY A 130 5.45 -0.51 -7.77
C GLY A 130 5.01 -1.97 -7.84
N VAL A 131 3.71 -2.25 -7.81
CA VAL A 131 3.19 -3.62 -7.73
C VAL A 131 2.91 -4.17 -9.14
N PRO A 132 3.45 -5.34 -9.52
CA PRO A 132 3.10 -5.99 -10.77
C PRO A 132 1.61 -6.38 -10.79
N ILE A 133 0.87 -5.94 -11.81
CA ILE A 133 -0.56 -6.23 -11.95
C ILE A 133 -0.81 -7.07 -13.21
N PRO A 134 -1.58 -8.17 -13.12
CA PRO A 134 -2.05 -8.88 -14.31
C PRO A 134 -2.83 -7.95 -15.24
N ALA A 135 -2.37 -7.86 -16.48
CA ALA A 135 -2.94 -6.96 -17.48
C ALA A 135 -3.19 -7.68 -18.81
N PHE A 136 -4.01 -7.05 -19.64
CA PHE A 136 -4.44 -7.55 -20.93
C PHE A 136 -4.15 -6.53 -22.01
N ASN A 137 -3.75 -6.99 -23.20
CA ASN A 137 -3.72 -6.14 -24.38
C ASN A 137 -5.10 -6.20 -25.06
N ILE A 138 -5.76 -5.05 -25.17
CA ILE A 138 -7.01 -4.87 -25.89
C ILE A 138 -6.79 -3.88 -27.03
N GLY A 139 -6.67 -4.41 -28.25
CA GLY A 139 -6.53 -3.58 -29.45
C GLY A 139 -5.30 -2.67 -29.46
N GLY A 140 -4.18 -3.08 -28.84
CA GLY A 140 -2.96 -2.28 -28.75
C GLY A 140 -2.84 -1.44 -27.48
N HIS A 141 -3.87 -1.42 -26.64
CA HIS A 141 -3.86 -0.72 -25.35
C HIS A 141 -3.79 -1.72 -24.20
N MET A 142 -3.01 -1.39 -23.17
CA MET A 142 -2.95 -2.19 -21.95
C MET A 142 -4.13 -1.86 -21.04
N ALA A 143 -4.79 -2.89 -20.51
CA ALA A 143 -5.91 -2.78 -19.60
C ALA A 143 -5.74 -3.68 -18.39
N ILE A 144 -6.26 -3.23 -17.23
CA ILE A 144 -6.24 -3.98 -15.98
C ILE A 144 -7.66 -4.23 -15.49
N CYS A 145 -7.90 -5.39 -14.90
CA CYS A 145 -9.16 -5.65 -14.22
C CYS A 145 -9.14 -5.06 -12.80
N LEU A 146 -10.25 -4.44 -12.39
CA LEU A 146 -10.34 -3.72 -11.12
C LEU A 146 -10.18 -4.65 -9.90
N ASP A 147 -10.67 -5.87 -10.00
CA ASP A 147 -10.53 -6.91 -8.97
C ASP A 147 -9.06 -7.35 -8.80
N SER A 148 -8.28 -7.44 -9.88
CA SER A 148 -6.84 -7.70 -9.79
C SER A 148 -6.12 -6.55 -9.09
N LEU A 149 -6.42 -5.30 -9.46
CA LEU A 149 -5.79 -4.12 -8.87
C LEU A 149 -6.08 -3.96 -7.36
N CYS A 150 -7.30 -4.32 -6.96
CA CYS A 150 -7.77 -4.15 -5.58
C CYS A 150 -7.67 -5.44 -4.74
N SER A 151 -7.01 -6.48 -5.26
CA SER A 151 -6.88 -7.76 -4.57
C SER A 151 -6.03 -7.63 -3.30
N SER A 152 -6.45 -8.29 -2.22
CA SER A 152 -5.64 -8.47 -1.01
C SER A 152 -4.43 -9.37 -1.24
N ASP A 153 -4.45 -10.20 -2.28
CA ASP A 153 -3.46 -11.24 -2.51
C ASP A 153 -2.34 -10.78 -3.45
N LEU A 154 -2.23 -9.46 -3.68
CA LEU A 154 -1.16 -8.88 -4.48
C LEU A 154 0.19 -9.12 -3.80
N ASP A 155 1.05 -9.90 -4.47
CA ASP A 155 2.40 -10.20 -4.01
C ASP A 155 3.23 -8.92 -3.88
N ASN A 156 3.88 -8.75 -2.73
CA ASN A 156 4.73 -7.61 -2.39
C ASN A 156 6.05 -8.05 -1.76
N ARG A 157 6.53 -9.28 -2.02
CA ARG A 157 7.72 -9.92 -1.39
C ARG A 157 7.59 -10.22 0.10
N PHE A 158 6.77 -9.48 0.85
CA PHE A 158 6.45 -9.75 2.25
C PHE A 158 5.37 -10.84 2.38
N GLY A 159 4.71 -11.22 1.28
CA GLY A 159 3.67 -12.26 1.26
C GLY A 159 2.41 -11.88 2.04
N VAL A 160 2.21 -10.58 2.31
CA VAL A 160 1.10 -10.04 3.11
C VAL A 160 0.59 -8.72 2.52
N ASN A 161 -0.69 -8.39 2.73
CA ASN A 161 -1.21 -7.07 2.38
C ASN A 161 -0.93 -6.06 3.50
N ILE A 162 0.12 -5.25 3.34
CA ILE A 162 0.51 -4.25 4.34
C ILE A 162 -0.52 -3.11 4.47
N ASN A 163 -1.39 -2.94 3.48
CA ASN A 163 -2.47 -1.95 3.51
C ASN A 163 -3.81 -2.56 3.92
N GLY A 164 -3.84 -3.85 4.27
CA GLY A 164 -5.08 -4.59 4.56
C GLY A 164 -5.87 -3.99 5.71
N ASN A 165 -5.20 -3.58 6.78
CA ASN A 165 -5.85 -3.00 7.97
C ASN A 165 -6.43 -1.60 7.72
N ILE A 166 -5.94 -0.88 6.70
CA ILE A 166 -6.56 0.37 6.21
C ILE A 166 -7.50 0.12 5.03
N GLY A 167 -7.77 -1.13 4.67
CA GLY A 167 -8.75 -1.53 3.65
C GLY A 167 -8.32 -1.27 2.20
N TYR A 168 -7.02 -1.15 1.91
CA TYR A 168 -6.52 -1.01 0.54
C TYR A 168 -5.68 -2.23 0.16
N SER A 169 -5.50 -2.45 -1.15
CA SER A 169 -4.54 -3.43 -1.67
C SER A 169 -3.09 -2.93 -1.50
N ASN A 170 -2.10 -3.80 -1.73
CA ASN A 170 -0.70 -3.38 -1.79
C ASN A 170 -0.43 -2.38 -2.94
N ALA A 171 -1.26 -2.37 -3.98
CA ALA A 171 -1.19 -1.35 -5.01
C ALA A 171 -1.82 -0.01 -4.57
N GLY A 172 -2.48 0.06 -3.41
CA GLY A 172 -3.07 1.28 -2.88
C GLY A 172 -4.50 1.54 -3.36
N PHE A 173 -5.27 0.50 -3.71
CA PHE A 173 -6.64 0.66 -4.22
C PHE A 173 -7.64 -0.19 -3.44
N ARG A 174 -8.87 0.31 -3.34
CA ARG A 174 -10.01 -0.37 -2.75
C ARG A 174 -11.13 -0.44 -3.76
N LEU A 175 -11.76 -1.62 -3.89
CA LEU A 175 -12.95 -1.82 -4.71
C LEU A 175 -14.20 -1.90 -3.85
N SER A 176 -15.28 -1.27 -4.31
CA SER A 176 -16.63 -1.45 -3.80
C SER A 176 -17.59 -1.71 -4.95
N TRP A 177 -18.66 -2.46 -4.67
CA TRP A 177 -19.64 -2.89 -5.65
C TRP A 177 -21.05 -2.49 -5.22
N ASP A 178 -21.77 -1.77 -6.09
CA ASP A 178 -23.21 -1.51 -5.99
C ASP A 178 -23.94 -2.40 -7.00
N GLY A 179 -24.53 -3.48 -6.50
CA GLY A 179 -25.26 -4.45 -7.32
C GLY A 179 -26.63 -4.01 -7.80
N GLU A 180 -27.22 -2.96 -7.21
CA GLU A 180 -28.51 -2.44 -7.70
C GLU A 180 -28.32 -1.51 -8.88
N ARG A 181 -27.23 -0.72 -8.86
CA ARG A 181 -26.90 0.25 -9.90
C ARG A 181 -25.87 -0.25 -10.91
N HIS A 182 -25.31 -1.43 -10.70
CA HIS A 182 -24.23 -2.02 -11.48
C HIS A 182 -23.01 -1.08 -11.52
N ILE A 183 -22.55 -0.60 -10.36
CA ILE A 183 -21.41 0.32 -10.27
C ILE A 183 -20.24 -0.36 -9.54
N ALA A 184 -19.09 -0.40 -10.20
CA ALA A 184 -17.81 -0.77 -9.60
C ALA A 184 -17.02 0.50 -9.27
N SER A 185 -16.87 0.81 -7.98
CA SER A 185 -16.21 2.02 -7.52
C SER A 185 -14.84 1.70 -6.94
N VAL A 186 -13.79 2.27 -7.55
CA VAL A 186 -12.42 2.23 -7.07
C VAL A 186 -12.10 3.51 -6.31
N THR A 187 -11.49 3.35 -5.14
CA THR A 187 -10.92 4.44 -4.36
C THR A 187 -9.41 4.25 -4.28
N SER A 188 -8.64 5.29 -4.59
CA SER A 188 -7.19 5.27 -4.53
C SER A 188 -6.68 5.87 -3.24
N LEU A 189 -5.62 5.28 -2.71
CA LEU A 189 -4.77 5.89 -1.71
C LEU A 189 -3.87 6.91 -2.40
N ARG A 190 -4.00 8.19 -2.05
CA ARG A 190 -3.28 9.30 -2.70
C ARG A 190 -3.19 10.50 -1.76
N PRO A 191 -2.37 11.52 -2.07
CA PRO A 191 -2.36 12.76 -1.30
C PRO A 191 -3.77 13.34 -1.13
N GLY A 192 -4.12 13.71 0.10
CA GLY A 192 -5.44 14.19 0.52
C GLY A 192 -6.44 13.10 0.94
N THR A 193 -6.14 11.81 0.73
CA THR A 193 -6.98 10.71 1.25
C THR A 193 -6.99 10.73 2.77
N LYS A 194 -8.18 10.61 3.38
CA LYS A 194 -8.32 10.44 4.83
C LYS A 194 -8.18 8.98 5.22
N LEU A 195 -7.29 8.70 6.16
CA LEU A 195 -7.11 7.38 6.78
C LEU A 195 -7.48 7.45 8.24
N THR A 196 -8.26 6.48 8.72
CA THR A 196 -8.48 6.30 10.16
C THR A 196 -7.55 5.20 10.65
N VAL A 197 -6.64 5.55 11.56
CA VAL A 197 -5.70 4.62 12.21
C VAL A 197 -5.89 4.76 13.72
N ASP A 198 -6.13 3.64 14.41
CA ASP A 198 -6.43 3.61 15.86
C ASP A 198 -7.54 4.60 16.30
N GLY A 199 -8.54 4.81 15.44
CA GLY A 199 -9.66 5.72 15.70
C GLY A 199 -9.35 7.20 15.49
N GLN A 200 -8.15 7.55 15.05
CA GLN A 200 -7.74 8.91 14.70
C GLN A 200 -7.67 9.08 13.18
N ASP A 201 -8.14 10.22 12.69
CA ASP A 201 -8.08 10.56 11.27
C ASP A 201 -6.77 11.28 10.93
N TYR A 202 -6.12 10.82 9.87
CA TYR A 202 -4.92 11.40 9.27
C TYR A 202 -5.18 11.71 7.79
N SER A 203 -4.56 12.77 7.29
CA SER A 203 -4.51 13.02 5.85
C SER A 203 -3.22 12.43 5.30
N VAL A 204 -3.34 11.65 4.23
CA VAL A 204 -2.18 11.21 3.45
C VAL A 204 -1.55 12.46 2.81
N ASP A 205 -0.27 12.67 3.08
CA ASP A 205 0.52 13.76 2.51
C ASP A 205 1.20 13.31 1.21
N GLY A 206 1.71 12.08 1.21
CA GLY A 206 2.40 11.47 0.07
C GLY A 206 2.08 9.99 -0.09
N LEU A 207 2.33 9.46 -1.28
CA LEU A 207 2.32 8.02 -1.54
C LEU A 207 3.66 7.61 -2.13
N HIS A 208 4.41 6.79 -1.40
CA HIS A 208 5.66 6.23 -1.90
C HIS A 208 5.43 4.82 -2.42
N ASN A 209 6.14 4.49 -3.50
CA ASN A 209 6.06 3.19 -4.16
C ASN A 209 7.44 2.56 -4.38
N ARG A 210 8.48 3.18 -3.83
CA ARG A 210 9.86 2.72 -3.90
C ARG A 210 10.56 3.07 -2.60
N PHE A 211 11.06 2.04 -1.93
CA PHE A 211 11.76 2.19 -0.66
C PHE A 211 12.76 1.04 -0.48
N THR A 212 13.68 1.19 0.46
CA THR A 212 14.56 0.09 0.87
C THR A 212 14.15 -0.43 2.23
N SER A 213 14.23 -1.74 2.43
CA SER A 213 14.05 -2.34 3.76
C SER A 213 15.22 -3.20 4.19
N SER A 214 15.43 -3.25 5.50
CA SER A 214 16.41 -4.10 6.19
C SER A 214 15.80 -4.68 7.47
N LEU A 215 16.50 -5.62 8.10
CA LEU A 215 16.18 -6.09 9.45
C LEU A 215 17.22 -5.53 10.43
N ALA A 216 16.72 -4.83 11.44
CA ALA A 216 17.53 -4.36 12.56
C ALA A 216 17.31 -5.29 13.76
N TRP A 217 18.38 -5.75 14.39
CA TRP A 217 18.34 -6.53 15.62
C TRP A 217 18.77 -5.65 16.77
N ARG A 218 18.06 -5.73 17.88
CA ARG A 218 18.32 -4.87 19.04
C ARG A 218 18.57 -5.70 20.29
N GLY A 219 19.41 -5.19 21.17
CA GLY A 219 19.62 -5.81 22.46
C GLY A 219 20.21 -4.88 23.49
N LYS A 220 20.41 -5.42 24.69
CA LYS A 220 21.05 -4.75 25.81
C LYS A 220 22.02 -5.70 26.50
N GLY A 221 23.30 -5.36 26.54
CA GLY A 221 24.35 -6.28 26.99
C GLY A 221 24.25 -7.64 26.29
N GLY A 222 24.28 -8.74 27.05
CA GLY A 222 24.10 -10.09 26.51
C GLY A 222 22.67 -10.48 26.10
N GLN A 223 21.66 -9.62 26.30
CA GLN A 223 20.26 -9.92 26.04
C GLN A 223 19.80 -9.46 24.65
N ASP A 224 19.17 -10.36 23.90
CA ASP A 224 18.46 -10.06 22.65
C ASP A 224 17.03 -9.58 22.95
N LEU A 225 16.64 -8.44 22.36
CA LEU A 225 15.34 -7.79 22.50
C LEU A 225 14.47 -7.93 21.24
N GLY A 226 14.93 -8.68 20.25
CA GLY A 226 14.23 -9.00 19.02
C GLY A 226 14.75 -8.25 17.79
N SER A 227 14.05 -8.44 16.67
CA SER A 227 14.29 -7.73 15.43
C SER A 227 13.10 -6.86 15.05
N ASP A 228 13.39 -5.72 14.43
CA ASP A 228 12.44 -4.78 13.89
C ASP A 228 12.71 -4.61 12.37
N LEU A 229 11.66 -4.30 11.60
CA LEU A 229 11.79 -3.92 10.20
C LEU A 229 12.50 -2.56 10.15
N GLN A 230 13.18 -2.23 9.06
CA GLN A 230 13.70 -0.89 8.78
C GLN A 230 13.17 -0.47 7.43
N ILE A 231 12.74 0.78 7.27
CA ILE A 231 12.16 1.29 6.02
C ILE A 231 12.74 2.66 5.77
N THR A 232 13.49 2.80 4.68
CA THR A 232 14.05 4.09 4.25
C THR A 232 13.33 4.56 3.00
N ILE A 233 12.79 5.78 3.06
CA ILE A 233 11.99 6.41 2.01
C ILE A 233 12.54 7.81 1.75
N GLY A 234 13.12 8.04 0.57
CA GLY A 234 13.50 9.37 0.09
C GLY A 234 14.34 10.20 1.07
N GLU A 235 14.28 11.53 0.93
CA GLU A 235 14.87 12.51 1.85
C GLU A 235 13.76 13.21 2.66
N GLU A 236 12.76 12.45 3.06
CA GLU A 236 11.61 12.96 3.82
C GLU A 236 12.00 13.28 5.27
N ASN A 237 11.27 14.21 5.90
CA ASN A 237 11.53 14.65 7.27
C ASN A 237 11.00 13.65 8.32
N PHE A 238 11.61 12.47 8.40
CA PHE A 238 11.37 11.51 9.49
C PHE A 238 12.11 11.91 10.77
N LEU A 239 11.80 11.29 11.92
CA LEU A 239 12.65 11.42 13.10
C LEU A 239 14.07 10.93 12.76
N SER A 240 15.08 11.73 13.12
CA SER A 240 16.47 11.42 12.80
C SER A 240 17.00 10.24 13.64
N MET A 241 18.00 9.54 13.10
CA MET A 241 18.74 8.52 13.83
C MET A 241 19.25 9.01 15.19
N ASP A 242 19.75 10.24 15.28
CA ASP A 242 20.19 10.81 16.56
C ASP A 242 19.03 10.91 17.56
N THR A 243 17.84 11.29 17.11
CA THR A 243 16.62 11.33 17.94
C THR A 243 16.20 9.93 18.40
N VAL A 244 16.43 8.92 17.56
CA VAL A 244 16.17 7.50 17.79
C VAL A 244 17.25 6.82 18.67
N GLN A 245 18.48 7.30 18.61
CA GLN A 245 19.60 6.82 19.43
C GLN A 245 19.55 7.38 20.85
N MET A 246 18.89 8.51 21.05
CA MET A 246 18.63 9.08 22.38
C MET A 246 17.52 8.36 23.15
N LEU A 247 16.98 7.25 22.63
CA LEU A 247 15.87 6.57 23.28
C LEU A 247 16.38 5.70 24.44
N PRO A 248 15.87 6.02 25.64
CA PRO A 248 14.52 5.60 25.98
C PRO A 248 13.71 6.82 26.42
N TRP A 249 12.59 7.07 25.76
CA TRP A 249 11.71 8.12 26.21
C TRP A 249 11.19 7.79 27.61
N GLU A 250 11.21 8.74 28.54
CA GLU A 250 10.40 8.62 29.76
C GLU A 250 8.90 8.53 29.38
N ARG A 251 8.54 9.07 28.21
CA ARG A 251 7.23 8.97 27.57
C ARG A 251 7.32 9.00 26.03
N CYS A 252 6.80 7.97 25.36
CA CYS A 252 6.59 7.92 23.90
C CYS A 252 5.16 7.45 23.63
N GLU A 253 4.25 8.39 23.39
CA GLU A 253 2.82 8.10 23.30
C GLU A 253 2.18 8.87 22.16
N LEU A 254 1.32 8.20 21.40
CA LEU A 254 0.49 8.83 20.39
C LEU A 254 -0.88 9.16 21.00
N GLU A 255 -1.14 10.44 21.26
CA GLU A 255 -2.39 10.91 21.86
C GLU A 255 -3.05 11.95 20.97
N GLY A 256 -4.31 11.72 20.59
CA GLY A 256 -5.07 12.66 19.76
C GLY A 256 -4.41 13.00 18.43
N GLY A 257 -3.61 12.08 17.87
CA GLY A 257 -2.85 12.27 16.63
C GLY A 257 -1.54 13.05 16.77
N THR A 258 -1.14 13.41 17.99
CA THR A 258 0.16 14.03 18.29
C THR A 258 1.06 13.02 18.97
N LEU A 259 2.30 12.92 18.50
CA LEU A 259 3.32 12.08 19.11
C LEU A 259 4.02 12.86 20.23
N TYR A 260 3.89 12.40 21.47
CA TYR A 260 4.50 12.98 22.65
C TYR A 260 5.75 12.24 23.05
N LEU A 261 6.82 13.01 23.24
CA LEU A 261 8.19 12.57 23.20
C LEU A 261 8.95 13.23 24.36
N GLU A 262 9.15 12.54 25.49
CA GLU A 262 9.91 13.06 26.65
C GLU A 262 11.29 12.41 26.77
N THR A 263 12.36 13.23 26.77
CA THR A 263 13.77 12.78 26.86
C THR A 263 14.53 13.49 27.99
N SER A 264 15.58 12.86 28.51
CA SER A 264 16.57 13.51 29.37
C SER A 264 17.96 13.40 28.77
N SER A 265 18.77 14.48 28.82
CA SER A 265 20.16 14.40 28.31
C SER A 265 21.04 13.43 29.13
N ALA A 266 20.60 13.15 30.37
CA ALA A 266 21.26 12.23 31.29
C ALA A 266 21.07 10.74 30.93
N GLN A 267 20.07 10.39 30.13
CA GLN A 267 19.84 9.03 29.63
C GLN A 267 20.26 8.87 28.17
N LYS A 268 21.41 9.44 27.79
CA LYS A 268 22.02 9.04 26.54
C LYS A 268 22.44 7.57 26.67
N HIS A 269 21.63 6.67 26.13
CA HIS A 269 22.06 5.31 25.93
C HIS A 269 23.06 5.34 24.78
N ASP A 270 24.27 4.88 25.05
CA ASP A 270 25.23 4.64 23.98
C ASP A 270 24.64 3.50 23.14
N LEU A 271 23.96 3.84 22.03
CA LEU A 271 23.52 2.87 21.02
C LEU A 271 24.70 2.60 20.11
N TYR A 272 25.22 1.39 20.18
CA TYR A 272 26.34 0.98 19.34
C TYR A 272 25.84 0.28 18.09
N ASP A 273 26.25 0.80 16.93
CA ASP A 273 26.15 0.08 15.66
C ASP A 273 27.17 -1.05 15.65
N MET A 274 26.66 -2.27 15.84
CA MET A 274 27.46 -3.50 15.91
C MET A 274 28.11 -3.87 14.58
N THR A 275 27.74 -3.24 13.45
CA THR A 275 28.35 -3.53 12.14
C THR A 275 29.83 -3.13 12.08
N SER A 276 30.24 -2.20 12.97
CA SER A 276 31.60 -1.66 13.07
C SER A 276 32.47 -2.35 14.14
N ILE A 277 31.92 -3.32 14.87
CA ILE A 277 32.58 -3.94 16.02
C ILE A 277 33.10 -5.34 15.63
N GLU A 278 34.41 -5.55 15.77
CA GLU A 278 35.08 -6.78 15.34
C GLU A 278 34.68 -8.03 16.15
N ASP A 279 34.42 -7.86 17.46
CA ASP A 279 34.01 -8.94 18.36
C ASP A 279 32.76 -8.52 19.15
N ILE A 280 31.61 -8.87 18.58
CA ILE A 280 30.28 -8.55 19.11
C ILE A 280 30.06 -9.16 20.49
N ASP A 281 30.54 -10.39 20.71
CA ASP A 281 30.30 -11.12 21.97
C ASP A 281 31.15 -10.53 23.10
N ALA A 282 32.43 -10.22 22.83
CA ALA A 282 33.29 -9.53 23.78
C ALA A 282 32.77 -8.13 24.13
N PHE A 283 32.23 -7.40 23.14
CA PHE A 283 31.61 -6.10 23.37
C PHE A 283 30.40 -6.19 24.31
N LYS A 284 29.49 -7.13 24.07
CA LYS A 284 28.30 -7.35 24.91
C LYS A 284 28.65 -7.70 26.36
N GLU A 285 29.76 -8.43 26.57
CA GLU A 285 30.24 -8.79 27.90
C GLU A 285 30.89 -7.60 28.62
N GLN A 286 31.62 -6.75 27.90
CA GLN A 286 32.28 -5.56 28.45
C GLN A 286 31.32 -4.39 28.72
N HIS A 287 30.21 -4.35 27.99
CA HIS A 287 29.20 -3.28 28.08
C HIS A 287 27.80 -3.84 28.39
N PRO A 288 27.58 -4.45 29.56
CA PRO A 288 26.32 -5.12 29.90
C PRO A 288 25.11 -4.18 29.97
N ASP A 289 25.35 -2.88 30.17
CA ASP A 289 24.32 -1.84 30.24
C ASP A 289 24.10 -1.11 28.90
N ALA A 290 24.96 -1.34 27.90
CA ALA A 290 24.85 -0.69 26.60
C ALA A 290 23.73 -1.30 25.77
N TYR A 291 23.03 -0.42 25.05
CA TYR A 291 22.13 -0.84 24.00
C TYR A 291 22.93 -1.00 22.72
N TRP A 292 22.55 -1.98 21.92
CA TRP A 292 23.20 -2.22 20.66
C TRP A 292 22.18 -2.52 19.58
N LEU A 293 22.53 -2.11 18.37
CA LEU A 293 21.79 -2.39 17.16
C LEU A 293 22.71 -3.11 16.18
N ALA A 294 22.25 -4.22 15.64
CA ALA A 294 22.96 -4.95 14.60
C ALA A 294 22.08 -4.99 13.35
N PHE A 295 22.58 -4.40 12.26
CA PHE A 295 21.92 -4.51 10.98
C PHE A 295 22.33 -5.82 10.31
N SER A 296 21.34 -6.65 9.98
CA SER A 296 21.58 -7.67 8.98
C SER A 296 21.33 -7.01 7.62
N PHE A 297 22.37 -6.97 6.79
CA PHE A 297 22.26 -6.62 5.38
C PHE A 297 22.29 -7.89 4.52
N PRO A 298 21.23 -8.73 4.42
CA PRO A 298 21.27 -9.80 3.44
C PRO A 298 21.24 -9.25 2.01
N LYS A 299 20.60 -8.09 1.81
CA LYS A 299 20.52 -7.24 0.60
C LYS A 299 19.60 -6.06 0.95
N THR A 300 19.97 -4.84 0.56
CA THR A 300 19.00 -3.75 0.48
C THR A 300 18.08 -4.06 -0.70
N ASP A 301 16.97 -4.72 -0.43
CA ASP A 301 15.98 -4.96 -1.45
C ASP A 301 15.18 -3.69 -1.67
N THR A 302 15.24 -3.17 -2.89
CA THR A 302 14.27 -2.16 -3.30
C THR A 302 12.92 -2.86 -3.41
N ASN A 303 11.99 -2.44 -2.57
CA ASN A 303 10.63 -2.94 -2.54
C ASN A 303 9.68 -1.93 -3.16
N PHE A 304 8.56 -2.45 -3.66
CA PHE A 304 7.69 -1.72 -4.55
C PHE A 304 6.21 -2.02 -4.24
N PHE A 305 5.60 -1.15 -3.45
CA PHE A 305 4.15 -1.11 -3.18
C PHE A 305 3.77 0.23 -2.56
N ALA A 306 2.48 0.54 -2.58
CA ALA A 306 1.93 1.82 -2.12
C ALA A 306 2.03 1.95 -0.59
N ILE A 307 2.88 2.85 -0.11
CA ILE A 307 3.01 3.24 1.30
C ILE A 307 2.49 4.67 1.46
N PRO A 308 1.41 4.88 2.24
CA PRO A 308 0.96 6.21 2.58
C PRO A 308 1.91 6.86 3.60
N VAL A 309 2.34 8.09 3.30
CA VAL A 309 3.00 8.98 4.23
C VAL A 309 1.97 9.95 4.80
N ILE A 310 2.04 10.18 6.10
CA ILE A 310 1.21 11.12 6.86
C ILE A 310 2.10 12.12 7.59
N GLN A 311 1.60 13.33 7.80
CA GLN A 311 2.24 14.31 8.68
C GLN A 311 1.78 14.10 10.11
N LEU A 312 2.72 14.09 11.03
CA LEU A 312 2.51 13.87 12.46
C LEU A 312 3.09 15.02 13.25
N PRO A 313 2.26 15.79 13.96
CA PRO A 313 2.73 16.71 14.98
C PRO A 313 3.49 15.94 16.05
N VAL A 314 4.64 16.48 16.45
CA VAL A 314 5.50 15.92 17.48
C VAL A 314 5.76 16.98 18.54
N HIS A 315 5.49 16.63 19.80
CA HIS A 315 5.83 17.46 20.94
C HIS A 315 6.96 16.81 21.72
N ILE A 316 8.12 17.46 21.73
CA ILE A 316 9.35 17.00 22.37
C ILE A 316 9.58 17.80 23.64
N GLN A 317 9.67 17.12 24.78
CA GLN A 317 10.07 17.68 26.05
C GLN A 317 11.47 17.17 26.41
N GLN A 318 12.43 18.08 26.59
CA GLN A 318 13.80 17.75 26.95
C GLN A 318 14.31 18.70 28.03
N GLU A 319 14.65 18.16 29.20
CA GLU A 319 15.22 18.94 30.34
C GLU A 319 14.38 20.18 30.74
N GLY A 320 13.06 20.10 30.61
CA GLY A 320 12.15 21.21 30.89
C GLY A 320 12.05 22.25 29.77
N GLN A 321 12.67 22.01 28.62
CA GLN A 321 12.40 22.73 27.37
C GLN A 321 11.37 21.96 26.54
N GLU A 322 10.47 22.70 25.92
CA GLU A 322 9.46 22.16 25.01
C GLU A 322 9.77 22.59 23.58
N GLN A 323 9.64 21.66 22.64
CA GLN A 323 9.77 21.88 21.22
C GLN A 323 8.61 21.22 20.48
N GLU A 324 8.01 21.94 19.56
CA GLU A 324 7.03 21.39 18.62
C GLU A 324 7.67 21.29 17.24
N THR A 325 7.39 20.18 16.55
CA THR A 325 7.79 19.96 15.17
C THR A 325 6.75 19.10 14.45
N VAL A 326 6.93 18.91 13.15
CA VAL A 326 6.14 17.98 12.34
C VAL A 326 7.10 17.05 11.63
N VAL A 327 6.84 15.76 11.73
CA VAL A 327 7.60 14.72 11.03
C VAL A 327 6.68 13.97 10.07
N HIS A 328 7.31 13.28 9.12
CA HIS A 328 6.64 12.28 8.32
C HIS A 328 6.58 10.97 9.10
N GLY A 329 5.45 10.28 9.00
CA GLY A 329 5.30 8.89 9.36
C GLY A 329 4.67 8.11 8.23
N ILE A 330 4.81 6.80 8.25
CA ILE A 330 4.13 5.90 7.32
C ILE A 330 3.07 5.09 8.03
N VAL A 331 2.01 4.75 7.31
CA VAL A 331 1.06 3.75 7.78
C VAL A 331 1.46 2.40 7.19
N TRP A 332 1.71 1.44 8.07
CA TRP A 332 2.15 0.10 7.71
C TRP A 332 1.39 -0.91 8.56
N ASP A 333 0.70 -1.84 7.89
CA ASP A 333 -0.11 -2.87 8.56
C ASP A 333 -1.09 -2.28 9.59
N GLY A 334 -1.66 -1.10 9.28
CA GLY A 334 -2.59 -0.39 10.17
C GLY A 334 -1.95 0.27 11.39
N GLU A 335 -0.62 0.31 11.47
CA GLU A 335 0.11 1.02 12.52
C GLU A 335 0.86 2.23 11.93
N ILE A 336 1.17 3.21 12.77
CA ILE A 336 1.96 4.39 12.38
C ILE A 336 3.41 4.19 12.79
N MET A 337 4.32 4.51 11.86
CA MET A 337 5.76 4.38 12.03
C MET A 337 6.43 5.71 11.64
N VAL A 338 7.27 6.27 12.51
CA VAL A 338 7.70 7.70 12.48
C VAL A 338 9.21 7.93 12.31
N SER A 339 9.94 6.85 12.08
CA SER A 339 11.39 6.84 12.00
C SER A 339 11.82 5.96 10.83
N ASP A 340 12.98 6.28 10.26
CA ASP A 340 13.67 5.48 9.26
C ASP A 340 14.03 4.07 9.79
N GLU A 341 14.07 3.91 11.11
CA GLU A 341 14.09 2.66 11.88
C GLU A 341 12.79 2.46 12.66
N VAL A 342 12.08 1.35 12.40
CA VAL A 342 10.64 1.22 12.68
C VAL A 342 10.29 1.22 14.17
N PHE A 343 9.40 2.15 14.59
CA PHE A 343 8.69 2.08 15.86
C PHE A 343 7.21 1.73 15.62
N ARG A 344 6.75 0.61 16.18
CA ARG A 344 5.32 0.42 16.43
C ARG A 344 4.92 1.32 17.59
N LEU A 345 4.08 2.32 17.34
CA LEU A 345 3.59 3.23 18.38
C LEU A 345 2.61 2.54 19.36
N ALA A 346 1.91 1.49 18.90
CA ALA A 346 0.95 0.77 19.72
C ALA A 346 1.56 -0.51 20.35
N GLY A 347 1.50 -0.62 21.68
CA GLY A 347 1.51 -1.92 22.37
C GLY A 347 2.84 -2.45 22.88
N ARG A 348 3.95 -1.70 22.89
CA ARG A 348 5.23 -2.20 23.43
C ARG A 348 5.61 -1.75 24.84
N TRP A 349 4.92 -0.81 25.45
CA TRP A 349 5.29 -0.33 26.80
C TRP A 349 4.05 -0.03 27.63
N GLY A 350 3.38 -1.10 28.06
CA GLY A 350 2.40 -1.07 29.13
C GLY A 350 2.99 -1.69 30.39
N ALA A 351 3.09 -0.87 31.45
CA ALA A 351 3.50 -1.13 32.83
C ALA A 351 5.01 -1.28 33.12
#